data_AF-A0A8B5XJY7-F1
#
_entry.id   AF-A0A8B5XJY7-F1
#
_cell.length_a   1.000
_cell.length_b   1.000
_cell.length_c   1.000
_cell.angle_alpha   90.00
_cell.angle_beta   90.00
_cell.angle_gamma   90.00
#
_symmetry.space_group_name_H-M   'P 1'
#
loop_
_entity.id
_entity.type
_entity.pdbx_description
1 polymer ?
#
loop_
_entity_poly.entity_id
_entity_poly.type
_entity_poly.pdbx_seq_one_letter_code
_entity_poly.pdbx_strand_id
1 'polypeptide(L)'
;ATFIIMKLGSKDYLSAVTQSTFAAFVGMVASFAVLLYFLYKEGLLQKVYETRDKNDSKRLLIDTIKEAIPFIITGSAIQLFQILDQMTFINSMKWFTNYSNEDLVVMFSYFSANPNKITMILISVGVSIGSVGLPLLTENYVKGDLPAASRLVQDSITMLFLFLLTATVGVVMVGEPLYTVFYGKPDGLAMGLFIFAALQSTILGSYMV
;
A
#
# COMPACT_ATOMS: atom_id res chain seq x y z
N ALA A 1 -15.68 -15.70 -2.15
CA ALA A 1 -15.43 -16.87 -1.28
C ALA A 1 -15.56 -16.52 0.21
N THR A 2 -14.76 -15.59 0.73
CA THR A 2 -14.72 -15.18 2.16
C THR A 2 -16.09 -14.77 2.71
N PHE A 3 -16.85 -13.94 1.98
CA PHE A 3 -18.20 -13.53 2.39
C PHE A 3 -19.17 -14.72 2.56
N ILE A 4 -19.09 -15.70 1.66
CA ILE A 4 -19.95 -16.89 1.69
C ILE A 4 -19.61 -17.73 2.93
N ILE A 5 -18.33 -17.96 3.22
CA ILE A 5 -17.91 -18.73 4.40
C ILE A 5 -18.31 -18.01 5.69
N MET A 6 -18.16 -16.68 5.73
CA MET A 6 -18.43 -15.87 6.93
C MET A 6 -19.92 -15.61 7.20
N LYS A 7 -20.78 -15.55 6.17
CA LYS A 7 -22.21 -15.21 6.34
C LYS A 7 -23.16 -16.37 6.08
N LEU A 8 -22.78 -17.31 5.21
CA LEU A 8 -23.63 -18.43 4.77
C LEU A 8 -23.05 -19.80 5.15
N GLY A 9 -21.78 -19.87 5.53
CA GLY A 9 -21.05 -21.09 5.88
C GLY A 9 -20.71 -21.21 7.36
N SER A 10 -19.56 -21.83 7.64
CA SER A 10 -19.12 -22.22 8.99
C SER A 10 -18.79 -21.06 9.93
N LYS A 11 -18.72 -19.82 9.44
CA LYS A 11 -18.22 -18.63 10.18
C LYS A 11 -16.78 -18.78 10.69
N ASP A 12 -16.05 -19.78 10.20
CA ASP A 12 -14.67 -19.98 10.57
C ASP A 12 -13.76 -19.01 9.80
N TYR A 13 -13.23 -18.04 10.52
CA TYR A 13 -12.30 -17.04 10.00
C TYR A 13 -11.05 -17.69 9.40
N LEU A 14 -10.54 -18.78 9.96
CA LEU A 14 -9.33 -19.44 9.47
C LEU A 14 -9.55 -20.05 8.08
N SER A 15 -10.66 -20.77 7.91
CA SER A 15 -11.09 -21.31 6.61
C SER A 15 -11.35 -20.20 5.60
N ALA A 16 -11.98 -19.09 6.02
CA ALA A 16 -12.26 -17.96 5.15
C ALA A 16 -10.98 -17.28 4.64
N VAL A 17 -9.99 -17.08 5.51
CA VAL A 17 -8.69 -16.49 5.15
C VAL A 17 -7.91 -17.42 4.23
N THR A 18 -7.82 -18.72 4.55
CA THR A 18 -7.11 -19.72 3.74
C THR A 18 -7.67 -19.83 2.32
N GLN A 19 -8.99 -19.83 2.17
CA GLN A 19 -9.65 -19.87 0.86
C GLN A 19 -9.45 -18.57 0.07
N SER A 20 -9.41 -17.43 0.76
CA SER A 20 -9.16 -16.13 0.13
C SER A 20 -7.74 -16.03 -0.45
N THR A 21 -6.74 -16.49 0.30
CA THR A 21 -5.34 -16.47 -0.16
C THR A 21 -5.11 -17.47 -1.30
N PHE A 22 -5.74 -18.64 -1.25
CA PHE A 22 -5.70 -19.61 -2.34
C PHE A 22 -6.36 -19.07 -3.62
N ALA A 23 -7.51 -18.40 -3.51
CA ALA A 23 -8.16 -17.78 -4.67
C ALA A 23 -7.27 -16.70 -5.33
N ALA A 24 -6.54 -15.91 -4.53
CA ALA A 24 -5.59 -14.95 -5.05
C ALA A 24 -4.45 -15.61 -5.84
N PHE A 25 -3.94 -16.77 -5.38
CA PHE A 25 -2.95 -17.56 -6.11
C PHE A 25 -3.48 -18.03 -7.47
N VAL A 26 -4.71 -18.55 -7.53
CA VAL A 26 -5.34 -18.96 -8.80
C VAL A 26 -5.51 -17.76 -9.74
N GLY A 27 -5.93 -16.61 -9.21
CA GLY A 27 -6.02 -15.36 -9.97
C GLY A 27 -4.68 -14.93 -10.57
N MET A 28 -3.59 -15.02 -9.79
CA MET A 28 -2.24 -14.75 -10.28
C MET A 28 -1.86 -15.69 -11.44
N VAL A 29 -2.10 -16.99 -11.32
CA VAL A 29 -1.82 -17.97 -12.38
C VAL A 29 -2.60 -17.65 -13.66
N ALA A 30 -3.89 -17.32 -13.53
CA ALA A 30 -4.72 -16.93 -14.67
C ALA A 30 -4.21 -15.64 -15.33
N SER A 31 -3.86 -14.61 -14.54
CA SER A 31 -3.28 -13.36 -15.05
C SER A 31 -1.96 -13.58 -15.79
N PHE A 32 -1.07 -14.43 -15.28
CA PHE A 32 0.16 -14.80 -16.00
C PHE A 32 -0.13 -15.55 -17.31
N ALA A 33 -1.10 -16.47 -17.31
CA ALA A 33 -1.48 -17.18 -18.52
C ALA A 33 -2.00 -16.21 -19.60
N VAL A 34 -2.84 -15.25 -19.22
CA VAL A 34 -3.34 -14.19 -20.12
C VAL A 34 -2.19 -13.32 -20.64
N LEU A 35 -1.29 -12.88 -19.75
CA LEU A 35 -0.13 -12.06 -20.12
C LEU A 35 0.76 -12.78 -21.14
N LEU A 36 1.11 -14.05 -20.89
CA LEU A 36 1.91 -14.86 -21.80
C LEU A 36 1.21 -15.09 -23.14
N TYR A 37 -0.10 -15.31 -23.13
CA TYR A 37 -0.90 -15.46 -24.35
C TYR A 37 -0.83 -14.21 -25.23
N PHE A 38 -1.01 -13.01 -24.67
CA PHE A 38 -0.92 -11.75 -25.43
C PHE A 38 0.52 -11.47 -25.90
N LEU A 39 1.52 -11.66 -25.04
CA LEU A 39 2.94 -11.52 -25.38
C LEU A 39 3.36 -12.43 -26.55
N TYR A 40 2.84 -13.65 -26.59
CA TYR A 40 3.06 -14.58 -27.70
C TYR A 40 2.31 -14.14 -28.97
N LYS A 41 1.02 -13.81 -28.84
CA LYS A 41 0.17 -13.41 -29.97
C LYS A 41 0.66 -12.15 -30.68
N GLU A 42 1.17 -11.16 -29.94
CA GLU A 42 1.68 -9.91 -30.50
C GLU A 42 3.13 -10.01 -31.01
N GLY A 43 3.77 -11.19 -30.88
CA GLY A 43 5.16 -11.39 -31.30
C GLY A 43 6.18 -10.56 -30.49
N LEU A 44 5.75 -9.97 -29.37
CA LEU A 44 6.60 -9.15 -28.50
C LEU A 44 7.72 -9.98 -27.87
N LEU A 45 7.46 -11.25 -27.57
CA LEU A 45 8.50 -12.19 -27.13
C LEU A 45 9.60 -12.32 -28.19
N GLN A 46 9.24 -12.44 -29.46
CA GLN A 46 10.22 -12.60 -30.54
C GLN A 46 11.07 -11.34 -30.74
N LYS A 47 10.45 -10.15 -30.67
CA LYS A 47 11.17 -8.86 -30.67
C LYS A 47 12.18 -8.75 -29.52
N VAL A 48 11.81 -9.17 -28.31
CA VAL A 48 12.72 -9.17 -27.15
C VAL A 48 13.92 -10.10 -27.35
N TYR A 49 13.73 -11.24 -28.01
CA TYR A 49 14.82 -12.18 -28.32
C TYR A 49 15.71 -11.71 -29.47
N GLU A 50 15.16 -11.03 -30.48
CA GLU A 50 15.91 -10.48 -31.62
C GLU A 50 16.74 -9.24 -31.26
N THR A 51 16.28 -8.42 -30.30
CA THR A 51 17.00 -7.22 -29.83
C THR A 51 18.14 -7.53 -28.84
N ARG A 52 18.58 -8.80 -28.74
CA ARG A 52 19.75 -9.20 -27.92
C ARG A 52 21.06 -8.75 -28.56
N ASP A 53 21.30 -7.44 -28.59
CA ASP A 53 22.67 -6.95 -28.70
C ASP A 53 23.41 -7.29 -27.40
N LYS A 54 24.44 -8.12 -27.53
CA LYS A 54 24.98 -8.97 -26.46
C LYS A 54 25.83 -8.26 -25.38
N ASN A 55 25.91 -6.92 -25.35
CA ASN A 55 26.99 -6.26 -24.60
C ASN A 55 26.63 -5.48 -23.34
N ASP A 56 25.36 -5.40 -22.89
CA ASP A 56 25.09 -4.66 -21.63
C ASP A 56 24.03 -5.26 -20.70
N SER A 57 23.54 -6.49 -20.94
CA SER A 57 22.48 -7.09 -20.10
C SER A 57 22.89 -7.26 -18.63
N LYS A 58 24.17 -7.56 -18.35
CA LYS A 58 24.66 -7.64 -16.95
C LYS A 58 24.75 -6.26 -16.30
N ARG A 59 25.18 -5.24 -17.06
CA ARG A 59 25.31 -3.88 -16.56
C ARG A 59 23.94 -3.25 -16.32
N LEU A 60 23.00 -3.40 -17.26
CA LEU A 60 21.59 -3.02 -17.11
C LEU A 60 20.96 -3.68 -15.88
N LEU A 61 21.22 -4.98 -15.65
CA LEU A 61 20.75 -5.67 -14.44
C LEU A 61 21.34 -5.06 -13.17
N ILE A 62 22.65 -4.79 -13.16
CA ILE A 62 23.33 -4.17 -12.01
C ILE A 62 22.81 -2.76 -11.77
N ASP A 63 22.61 -1.96 -12.82
CA ASP A 63 22.13 -0.59 -12.75
C ASP A 63 20.67 -0.57 -12.28
N THR A 64 19.83 -1.47 -12.79
CA THR A 64 18.45 -1.66 -12.29
C THR A 64 18.44 -2.05 -10.80
N ILE A 65 19.31 -2.97 -10.37
CA ILE A 65 19.40 -3.36 -8.95
C ILE A 65 19.85 -2.17 -8.10
N LYS A 66 20.87 -1.41 -8.55
CA LYS A 66 21.37 -0.24 -7.85
C LYS A 66 20.30 0.85 -7.71
N GLU A 67 19.52 1.08 -8.75
CA GLU A 67 18.38 2.01 -8.74
C GLU A 67 17.25 1.50 -7.85
N ALA A 68 16.99 0.19 -7.82
CA ALA A 68 15.94 -0.40 -7.01
C ALA A 68 16.26 -0.40 -5.50
N ILE A 69 17.53 -0.46 -5.09
CA ILE A 69 17.92 -0.47 -3.65
C ILE A 69 17.32 0.70 -2.86
N PRO A 70 17.51 1.98 -3.23
CA PRO A 70 16.93 3.10 -2.48
C PRO A 70 15.40 3.06 -2.49
N PHE A 71 14.76 2.64 -3.60
CA PHE A 71 13.31 2.47 -3.66
C PHE A 71 12.81 1.38 -2.70
N ILE A 72 13.48 0.22 -2.65
CA ILE A 72 13.13 -0.88 -1.75
C ILE A 72 13.31 -0.47 -0.29
N ILE A 73 14.42 0.20 0.05
CA ILE A 73 14.67 0.66 1.43
C ILE A 73 13.57 1.66 1.85
N THR A 74 13.25 2.63 0.99
CA THR A 74 12.21 3.62 1.25
C THR A 74 10.82 2.98 1.37
N GLY A 75 10.46 2.09 0.44
CA GLY A 75 9.16 1.42 0.43
C GLY A 75 8.99 0.38 1.55
N SER A 76 10.08 -0.24 2.01
CA SER A 76 10.04 -1.21 3.11
C SER A 76 10.11 -0.57 4.50
N ALA A 77 10.48 0.71 4.61
CA ALA A 77 10.60 1.42 5.88
C ALA A 77 9.33 1.31 6.73
N ILE A 78 8.16 1.55 6.12
CA ILE A 78 6.86 1.43 6.83
C ILE A 78 6.67 0.02 7.38
N GLN A 79 6.96 -1.01 6.58
CA GLN A 79 6.76 -2.39 7.00
C GLN A 79 7.75 -2.82 8.09
N LEU A 80 8.99 -2.35 8.02
CA LEU A 80 10.00 -2.58 9.04
C LEU A 80 9.62 -1.91 10.36
N PHE A 81 9.18 -0.64 10.33
CA PHE A 81 8.68 0.04 11.53
C PHE A 81 7.47 -0.66 12.12
N GLN A 82 6.53 -1.17 11.31
CA GLN A 82 5.40 -1.94 11.83
C GLN A 82 5.81 -3.23 12.55
N ILE A 83 6.84 -3.94 12.05
CA ILE A 83 7.37 -5.13 12.73
C ILE A 83 8.01 -4.72 14.06
N LEU A 84 8.81 -3.66 14.06
CA LEU A 84 9.42 -3.13 15.27
C LEU A 84 8.36 -2.71 16.29
N ASP A 85 7.34 -1.98 15.87
CA ASP A 85 6.22 -1.56 16.73
C ASP A 85 5.48 -2.77 17.32
N GLN A 86 5.22 -3.80 16.50
CA GLN A 86 4.57 -5.02 16.99
C GLN A 86 5.40 -5.75 18.05
N MET A 87 6.73 -5.83 17.86
CA MET A 87 7.62 -6.49 18.81
C MET A 87 7.91 -5.65 20.07
N THR A 88 7.91 -4.33 19.95
CA THR A 88 8.28 -3.42 21.04
C THR A 88 7.07 -3.01 21.88
N PHE A 89 5.91 -2.74 21.28
CA PHE A 89 4.74 -2.19 21.96
C PHE A 89 4.32 -3.00 23.19
N ILE A 90 4.13 -4.32 23.03
CA ILE A 90 3.70 -5.19 24.13
C ILE A 90 4.77 -5.25 25.23
N ASN A 91 6.05 -5.32 24.85
CA ASN A 91 7.15 -5.41 25.81
C ASN A 91 7.33 -4.11 26.59
N SER A 92 7.26 -2.96 25.91
CA SER A 92 7.34 -1.64 26.53
C SER A 92 6.14 -1.38 27.44
N MET A 93 4.91 -1.67 26.99
CA MET A 93 3.72 -1.43 27.80
C MET A 93 3.69 -2.26 29.09
N LYS A 94 4.22 -3.49 29.08
CA LYS A 94 4.38 -4.30 30.30
C LYS A 94 5.31 -3.70 31.34
N TRP A 95 6.28 -2.89 30.93
CA TRP A 95 7.20 -2.24 31.86
C TRP A 95 6.55 -1.06 32.57
N PHE A 96 5.59 -0.40 31.90
CA PHE A 96 4.93 0.81 32.41
C PHE A 96 3.52 0.57 32.97
N THR A 97 2.92 -0.59 32.72
CA THR A 97 1.53 -0.88 33.08
C THR A 97 1.36 -2.30 33.63
N ASN A 98 0.29 -2.50 34.41
CA ASN A 98 -0.11 -3.82 34.92
C ASN A 98 -1.21 -4.47 34.05
N TYR A 99 -1.32 -4.09 32.78
CA TYR A 99 -2.32 -4.65 31.87
C TYR A 99 -2.02 -6.11 31.51
N SER A 100 -3.08 -6.89 31.26
CA SER A 100 -2.93 -8.25 30.79
C SER A 100 -2.39 -8.27 29.35
N ASN A 101 -1.83 -9.41 28.92
CA ASN A 101 -1.41 -9.58 27.52
C ASN A 101 -2.57 -9.39 26.54
N GLU A 102 -3.78 -9.80 26.91
CA GLU A 102 -4.97 -9.67 26.06
C GLU A 102 -5.32 -8.20 25.87
N ASP A 103 -5.32 -7.41 26.95
CA ASP A 103 -5.57 -5.97 26.89
C ASP A 103 -4.53 -5.26 26.02
N LEU A 104 -3.25 -5.62 26.14
CA LEU A 104 -2.17 -5.02 25.34
C LEU A 104 -2.30 -5.34 23.85
N VAL A 105 -2.78 -6.53 23.50
CA VAL A 105 -3.06 -6.91 22.10
C VAL A 105 -4.24 -6.11 21.55
N VAL A 106 -5.29 -5.88 22.35
CA VAL A 106 -6.42 -5.02 21.97
C VAL A 106 -5.96 -3.58 21.78
N MET A 107 -5.19 -3.03 22.72
CA MET A 107 -4.64 -1.67 22.61
C MET A 107 -3.72 -1.52 21.40
N PHE A 108 -2.89 -2.51 21.10
CA PHE A 108 -2.07 -2.51 19.88
C PHE A 108 -2.93 -2.50 18.61
N SER A 109 -4.08 -3.19 18.63
CA SER A 109 -5.02 -3.18 17.51
C SER A 109 -5.62 -1.79 17.28
N TYR A 110 -5.91 -1.05 18.35
CA TYR A 110 -6.35 0.34 18.26
C TYR A 110 -5.26 1.30 17.79
N PHE A 111 -4.03 1.08 18.24
CA PHE A 111 -2.87 1.90 17.90
C PHE A 111 -2.41 1.71 16.45
N SER A 112 -2.34 0.45 15.98
CA SER A 112 -1.67 0.11 14.73
C SER A 112 -2.59 -0.62 13.77
N ALA A 113 -3.12 -1.79 14.13
CA ALA A 113 -3.75 -2.69 13.16
C ALA A 113 -5.01 -2.09 12.48
N ASN A 114 -5.85 -1.40 13.24
CA ASN A 114 -7.11 -0.84 12.73
C ASN A 114 -6.88 0.45 11.94
N PRO A 115 -6.14 1.46 12.45
CA PRO A 115 -5.92 2.68 11.69
C PRO A 115 -5.05 2.46 10.45
N ASN A 116 -4.03 1.59 10.52
CA ASN A 116 -3.13 1.33 9.38
C ASN A 116 -3.87 0.82 8.14
N LYS A 117 -4.93 -0.01 8.32
CA LYS A 117 -5.74 -0.48 7.18
C LYS A 117 -6.42 0.67 6.44
N ILE A 118 -6.86 1.70 7.15
CA ILE A 118 -7.51 2.88 6.55
C ILE A 118 -6.46 3.83 5.95
N THR A 119 -5.36 4.04 6.67
CA THR A 119 -4.20 4.80 6.16
C THR A 119 -3.68 4.21 4.83
N MET A 120 -3.60 2.89 4.71
CA MET A 120 -3.18 2.23 3.46
C MET A 120 -4.12 2.49 2.29
N ILE A 121 -5.43 2.64 2.53
CA ILE A 121 -6.38 3.03 1.47
C ILE A 121 -6.02 4.42 0.93
N LEU A 122 -5.80 5.39 1.82
CA LEU A 122 -5.43 6.76 1.44
C LEU A 122 -4.09 6.82 0.70
N ILE A 123 -3.07 6.13 1.24
CA ILE A 123 -1.73 6.09 0.64
C ILE A 123 -1.76 5.41 -0.73
N SER A 124 -2.55 4.33 -0.92
CA SER A 124 -2.62 3.62 -2.20
C SER A 124 -3.09 4.53 -3.35
N VAL A 125 -4.02 5.44 -3.07
CA VAL A 125 -4.49 6.41 -4.06
C VAL A 125 -3.39 7.43 -4.36
N GLY A 126 -2.69 7.93 -3.33
CA GLY A 126 -1.55 8.83 -3.53
C GLY A 126 -0.46 8.21 -4.41
N VAL A 127 -0.05 6.98 -4.12
CA VAL A 127 0.93 6.23 -4.92
C VAL A 127 0.44 6.04 -6.36
N SER A 128 -0.85 5.79 -6.56
CA SER A 128 -1.41 5.66 -7.91
C SER A 128 -1.23 6.94 -8.73
N ILE A 129 -1.48 8.11 -8.14
CA ILE A 129 -1.32 9.42 -8.80
C ILE A 129 0.14 9.63 -9.23
N GLY A 130 1.10 9.34 -8.35
CA GLY A 130 2.52 9.44 -8.68
C GLY A 130 2.96 8.46 -9.76
N SER A 131 2.49 7.20 -9.68
CA SER A 131 2.90 6.14 -10.62
C SER A 131 2.45 6.37 -12.05
N VAL A 132 1.28 6.99 -12.26
CA VAL A 132 0.74 7.31 -13.59
C VAL A 132 1.54 8.43 -14.26
N GLY A 133 2.17 9.31 -13.48
CA GLY A 133 3.01 10.39 -13.99
C GLY A 133 4.37 9.92 -14.53
N LEU A 134 4.92 8.79 -14.07
CA LEU A 134 6.28 8.38 -14.43
C LEU A 134 6.49 8.19 -15.95
N PRO A 135 5.64 7.46 -16.69
CA PRO A 135 5.84 7.29 -18.14
C PRO A 135 5.78 8.61 -18.90
N LEU A 136 4.84 9.49 -18.53
CA LEU A 136 4.66 10.81 -19.13
C LEU A 136 5.83 11.74 -18.80
N LEU A 137 6.39 11.63 -17.59
CA LEU A 137 7.57 12.37 -17.18
C LEU A 137 8.78 11.94 -18.00
N THR A 138 9.00 10.63 -18.14
CA THR A 138 10.07 10.09 -18.99
C THR A 138 9.89 10.50 -20.45
N GLU A 139 8.68 10.46 -20.99
CA GLU A 139 8.38 10.88 -22.37
C GLU A 139 8.71 12.37 -22.60
N ASN A 140 8.26 13.26 -21.71
CA ASN A 140 8.54 14.69 -21.81
C ASN A 140 10.05 14.99 -21.64
N TYR A 141 10.72 14.26 -20.73
CA TYR A 141 12.17 14.38 -20.54
C TYR A 141 12.94 13.97 -21.79
N VAL A 142 12.59 12.84 -22.42
CA VAL A 142 13.21 12.37 -23.67
C VAL A 142 12.95 13.33 -24.83
N LYS A 143 11.78 13.98 -24.87
CA LYS A 143 11.44 15.01 -25.88
C LYS A 143 12.08 16.38 -25.61
N GLY A 144 12.72 16.59 -24.47
CA GLY A 144 13.30 17.87 -24.05
C GLY A 144 12.26 18.91 -23.61
N ASP A 145 11.00 18.53 -23.43
CA ASP A 145 9.92 19.43 -22.96
C ASP A 145 9.90 19.50 -21.43
N LEU A 146 10.91 20.15 -20.86
CA LEU A 146 11.01 20.39 -19.42
C LEU A 146 9.84 21.22 -18.86
N PRO A 147 9.27 22.21 -19.57
CA PRO A 147 8.05 22.89 -19.14
C PRO A 147 6.86 21.95 -18.95
N ALA A 148 6.62 21.02 -19.88
CA ALA A 148 5.56 20.02 -19.74
C ALA A 148 5.85 19.04 -18.60
N ALA A 149 7.11 18.60 -18.45
CA ALA A 149 7.53 17.75 -17.33
C ALA A 149 7.26 18.41 -15.97
N SER A 150 7.59 19.71 -15.84
CA SER A 150 7.34 20.49 -14.63
C SER A 150 5.85 20.64 -14.31
N ARG A 151 5.02 20.91 -15.33
CA ARG A 151 3.55 20.96 -15.16
C ARG A 151 2.99 19.63 -14.68
N LEU A 152 3.45 18.52 -15.24
CA LEU A 152 3.02 17.19 -14.82
C LEU A 152 3.35 16.91 -13.34
N VAL A 153 4.53 17.31 -12.87
CA VAL A 153 4.91 17.19 -11.46
C VAL A 153 4.02 18.07 -10.59
N GLN A 154 3.77 19.32 -11.00
CA GLN A 154 2.87 20.24 -10.28
C GLN A 154 1.45 19.70 -10.19
N ASP A 155 0.91 19.18 -11.29
CA ASP A 155 -0.43 18.61 -11.36
C ASP A 155 -0.53 17.37 -10.45
N SER A 156 0.48 16.50 -10.49
CA SER A 156 0.56 15.30 -9.63
C SER A 156 0.59 15.66 -8.14
N ILE A 157 1.42 16.62 -7.76
CA ILE A 157 1.51 17.12 -6.38
C ILE A 157 0.21 17.80 -5.96
N THR A 158 -0.40 18.59 -6.83
CA THR A 158 -1.67 19.28 -6.56
C THR A 158 -2.80 18.27 -6.36
N MET A 159 -2.90 17.28 -7.24
CA MET A 159 -3.88 16.18 -7.12
C MET A 159 -3.66 15.39 -5.84
N LEU A 160 -2.40 15.08 -5.50
CA LEU A 160 -2.03 14.37 -4.27
C LEU A 160 -2.51 15.13 -3.03
N PHE A 161 -2.14 16.41 -2.89
CA PHE A 161 -2.51 17.19 -1.70
C PHE A 161 -4.00 17.49 -1.64
N LEU A 162 -4.63 17.81 -2.77
CA LEU A 162 -6.06 18.05 -2.83
C LEU A 162 -6.84 16.80 -2.41
N PHE A 163 -6.42 15.62 -2.88
CA PHE A 163 -7.02 14.36 -2.48
C PHE A 163 -6.74 14.03 -1.02
N LEU A 164 -5.46 13.99 -0.60
CA LEU A 164 -5.08 13.57 0.75
C LEU A 164 -5.70 14.47 1.83
N LEU A 165 -5.65 15.79 1.67
CA LEU A 165 -6.22 16.71 2.66
C LEU A 165 -7.74 16.55 2.75
N THR A 166 -8.43 16.52 1.60
CA THR A 166 -9.90 16.38 1.58
C THR A 166 -10.35 15.02 2.10
N ALA A 167 -9.63 13.95 1.73
CA ALA A 167 -9.93 12.60 2.18
C ALA A 167 -9.69 12.44 3.68
N THR A 168 -8.59 12.98 4.22
CA THR A 168 -8.32 12.97 5.67
C THR A 168 -9.39 13.75 6.43
N VAL A 169 -9.77 14.94 5.96
CA VAL A 169 -10.85 15.73 6.58
C VAL A 169 -12.16 14.95 6.54
N GLY A 170 -12.48 14.28 5.42
CA GLY A 170 -13.63 13.39 5.31
C GLY A 170 -13.59 12.25 6.33
N VAL A 171 -12.48 11.53 6.42
CA VAL A 171 -12.27 10.43 7.38
C VAL A 171 -12.42 10.89 8.82
N VAL A 172 -11.92 12.08 9.17
CA VAL A 172 -12.08 12.63 10.52
C VAL A 172 -13.52 13.03 10.80
N MET A 173 -14.20 13.69 9.85
CA MET A 173 -15.60 14.10 10.01
C MET A 173 -16.55 12.92 10.17
N VAL A 174 -16.32 11.82 9.44
CA VAL A 174 -17.12 10.59 9.55
C VAL A 174 -16.42 9.50 10.36
N GLY A 175 -15.50 9.86 11.25
CA GLY A 175 -14.61 8.91 11.92
C GLY A 175 -15.34 7.83 12.70
N GLU A 176 -16.39 8.19 13.44
CA GLU A 176 -17.16 7.26 14.28
C GLU A 176 -17.94 6.23 13.46
N PRO A 177 -18.77 6.63 12.48
CA PRO A 177 -19.47 5.66 11.64
C PRO A 177 -18.49 4.85 10.78
N LEU A 178 -17.40 5.46 10.29
CA LEU A 178 -16.38 4.75 9.52
C LEU A 178 -15.71 3.67 10.38
N TYR A 179 -15.23 4.01 11.57
CA TYR A 179 -14.63 3.04 12.49
C TYR A 179 -15.62 1.94 12.85
N THR A 180 -16.87 2.29 13.13
CA THR A 180 -17.92 1.34 13.52
C THR A 180 -18.21 0.31 12.43
N VAL A 181 -18.21 0.72 11.16
CA VAL A 181 -18.42 -0.19 10.02
C VAL A 181 -17.31 -1.24 9.92
N PHE A 182 -16.06 -0.85 10.18
CA PHE A 182 -14.91 -1.75 10.02
C PHE A 182 -14.60 -2.58 11.28
N TYR A 183 -14.79 -2.00 12.47
CA TYR A 183 -14.24 -2.53 13.72
C TYR A 183 -15.26 -2.62 14.86
N GLY A 184 -16.50 -2.18 14.66
CA GLY A 184 -17.50 -2.07 15.71
C GLY A 184 -17.37 -0.78 16.52
N LYS A 185 -18.30 -0.56 17.46
CA LYS A 185 -18.42 0.72 18.18
C LYS A 185 -17.11 1.04 18.93
N PRO A 186 -16.44 2.18 18.64
CA PRO A 186 -15.18 2.53 19.30
C PRO A 186 -15.42 2.96 20.75
N ASP A 187 -14.43 2.71 21.60
CA ASP A 187 -14.26 3.46 22.85
C ASP A 187 -13.55 4.80 22.57
N GLY A 188 -13.49 5.68 23.57
CA GLY A 188 -12.90 7.03 23.39
C GLY A 188 -11.41 6.99 23.01
N LEU A 189 -10.68 5.96 23.46
CA LEU A 189 -9.26 5.79 23.17
C LEU A 189 -9.05 5.31 21.72
N ALA A 190 -9.80 4.29 21.28
CA ALA A 190 -9.75 3.78 19.92
C ALA A 190 -10.12 4.87 18.90
N MET A 191 -11.13 5.67 19.21
CA MET A 191 -11.53 6.79 18.37
C MET A 191 -10.46 7.88 18.29
N GLY A 192 -9.87 8.26 19.43
CA GLY A 192 -8.79 9.25 19.47
C GLY A 192 -7.55 8.81 18.68
N LEU A 193 -7.12 7.56 18.87
CA LEU A 193 -6.00 6.97 18.12
C LEU A 193 -6.31 6.86 16.62
N PHE A 194 -7.55 6.54 16.27
CA PHE A 194 -7.99 6.47 14.89
C PHE A 194 -7.92 7.83 14.19
N ILE A 195 -8.43 8.89 14.83
CA ILE A 195 -8.37 10.26 14.29
C ILE A 195 -6.91 10.70 14.16
N PHE A 196 -6.08 10.44 15.18
CA PHE A 196 -4.66 10.78 15.14
C PHE A 196 -3.94 10.09 13.97
N ALA A 197 -4.17 8.79 13.79
CA ALA A 197 -3.59 8.04 12.69
C ALA A 197 -4.11 8.51 11.32
N ALA A 198 -5.38 8.91 11.21
CA ALA A 198 -5.91 9.52 9.99
C ALA A 198 -5.20 10.85 9.68
N LEU A 199 -4.95 11.70 10.68
CA LEU A 199 -4.18 12.93 10.47
C LEU A 199 -2.72 12.63 10.06
N GLN A 200 -2.08 11.68 10.75
CA GLN A 200 -0.72 11.21 10.42
C GLN A 200 -0.64 10.65 9.00
N SER A 201 -1.70 10.02 8.49
CA SER A 201 -1.74 9.45 7.14
C SER A 201 -1.47 10.48 6.04
N THR A 202 -1.80 11.76 6.27
CA THR A 202 -1.51 12.86 5.34
C THR A 202 0.00 13.04 5.19
N ILE A 203 0.73 12.98 6.31
CA ILE A 203 2.20 13.10 6.33
C ILE A 203 2.82 11.86 5.68
N LEU A 204 2.35 10.67 6.03
CA LEU A 204 2.85 9.42 5.44
C LEU A 204 2.57 9.34 3.93
N GLY A 205 1.41 9.82 3.47
CA GLY A 205 1.06 9.90 2.06
C GLY A 205 1.99 10.83 1.28
N SER A 206 2.40 11.94 1.88
CA SER A 206 3.39 12.85 1.28
C SER A 206 4.82 12.30 1.24
N TYR A 207 5.17 11.34 2.11
CA TYR A 207 6.47 10.66 2.08
C TYR A 207 6.56 9.60 0.98
N MET A 208 5.43 8.97 0.65
CA MET A 208 5.36 7.83 -0.27
C MET A 208 5.33 8.21 -1.75
N VAL A 209 5.05 9.47 -2.07
CA VAL A 209 4.83 9.99 -3.43
C VAL A 209 5.87 11.05 -3.75
#